data_AF-A0A7S3TDH8-F1
#
_entry.id   AF-A0A7S3TDH8-F1
#
_cell.length_a   1.000
_cell.length_b   1.000
_cell.length_c   1.000
_cell.angle_alpha   90.00
_cell.angle_beta   90.00
_cell.angle_gamma   90.00
#
_symmetry.space_group_name_H-M   'P 1'
#
loop_
_entity.id
_entity.type
_entity.pdbx_description
1 polymer ?
#
loop_
_entity_poly.entity_id
_entity_poly.type
_entity_poly.pdbx_seq_one_letter_code
_entity_poly.pdbx_strand_id
1 'polypeptide(L)'
;KKNAPPPSSSPPPTKPPAASSPPPTSDTGVLIPDSQLICYEGPATLLSTALDNLRITPAALLWNASNPGVIVGTTCAARGYRTAHDDPDDCWAPAVKWVRSGDQGVADANAWGQAQPASWAQWTAAHGVNISYAFDILSCICAPDSSNYQGISVDHPADFCDNLAAEHGITITHVSGSV
;
A
#
# COMPACT_ATOMS: atom_id res chain seq x y z
N LYS A 1 54.19 36.91 22.40
CA LYS A 1 53.80 35.54 21.99
C LYS A 1 52.42 35.26 22.58
N LYS A 2 51.35 35.37 21.77
CA LYS A 2 49.97 35.10 22.20
C LYS A 2 49.59 33.72 21.67
N ASN A 3 49.23 32.80 22.56
CA ASN A 3 48.79 31.45 22.22
C ASN A 3 47.36 31.52 21.67
N ALA A 4 47.14 30.94 20.48
CA ALA A 4 45.80 30.69 19.94
C ALA A 4 45.27 29.34 20.44
N PRO A 5 43.98 29.20 20.77
CA PRO A 5 43.38 27.91 21.11
C PRO A 5 43.14 27.05 19.86
N PRO A 6 43.14 25.70 19.98
CA PRO A 6 42.93 24.80 18.85
C PRO A 6 41.47 24.83 18.36
N PRO A 7 41.21 24.51 17.08
CA PRO A 7 39.85 24.46 16.54
C PRO A 7 39.09 23.27 17.11
N SER A 8 37.90 23.56 17.65
CA SER A 8 36.92 22.57 18.10
C SER A 8 36.26 21.92 16.89
N SER A 9 36.64 20.69 16.58
CA SER A 9 35.99 19.87 15.55
C SER A 9 34.85 19.08 16.19
N SER A 10 33.66 19.68 16.26
CA SER A 10 32.45 18.89 16.51
C SER A 10 32.09 18.12 15.22
N PRO A 11 31.87 16.80 15.28
CA PRO A 11 31.38 16.07 14.11
C PRO A 11 29.97 16.57 13.71
N PRO A 12 29.62 16.52 12.42
CA PRO A 12 28.30 16.94 11.95
C PRO A 12 27.21 16.06 12.58
N PRO A 13 25.99 16.61 12.77
CA PRO A 13 24.88 15.85 13.33
C PRO A 13 24.62 14.62 12.45
N THR A 14 24.71 13.43 13.06
CA THR A 14 24.37 12.16 12.42
C THR A 14 22.91 12.21 11.99
N LYS A 15 22.70 12.08 10.67
CA LYS A 15 21.39 11.84 10.04
C LYS A 15 20.61 10.80 10.87
N PRO A 16 19.32 11.02 11.18
CA PRO A 16 18.51 10.01 11.85
C PRO A 16 18.61 8.68 11.09
N PRO A 17 18.68 7.53 11.79
CA PRO A 17 18.68 6.24 11.10
C PRO A 17 17.41 6.15 10.25
N ALA A 18 17.55 5.70 9.00
CA ALA A 18 16.41 5.34 8.17
C ALA A 18 15.52 4.40 9.00
N ALA A 19 14.23 4.73 9.10
CA ALA A 19 13.27 3.91 9.84
C ALA A 19 13.37 2.47 9.32
N SER A 20 13.86 1.58 10.17
CA SER A 20 14.04 0.18 9.81
C SER A 20 12.79 -0.56 10.25
N SER A 21 12.16 -1.32 9.35
CA SER A 21 10.99 -2.14 9.69
C SER A 21 11.30 -3.03 10.92
N PRO A 22 10.32 -3.26 11.81
CA PRO A 22 10.48 -4.22 12.90
C PRO A 22 10.77 -5.63 12.36
N PRO A 23 11.33 -6.55 13.18
CA PRO A 23 11.53 -7.93 12.78
C PRO A 23 10.20 -8.59 12.38
N PRO A 24 10.18 -9.46 11.35
CA PRO A 24 8.95 -10.13 10.94
C PRO A 24 8.51 -11.12 12.02
N THR A 25 7.22 -11.10 12.35
CA THR A 25 6.59 -12.17 13.13
C THR A 25 6.30 -13.37 12.22
N SER A 26 5.85 -14.49 12.79
CA SER A 26 5.43 -15.66 12.01
C SER A 26 4.24 -15.40 11.08
N ASP A 27 3.51 -14.31 11.28
CA ASP A 27 2.39 -13.88 10.43
C ASP A 27 2.71 -12.62 9.60
N THR A 28 3.94 -12.10 9.66
CA THR A 28 4.32 -10.95 8.83
C THR A 28 4.55 -11.40 7.40
N GLY A 29 3.82 -10.79 6.47
CA GLY A 29 3.98 -10.94 5.03
C GLY A 29 4.33 -9.62 4.36
N VAL A 30 4.85 -9.74 3.14
CA VAL A 30 4.98 -8.61 2.21
C VAL A 30 4.22 -8.86 0.92
N LEU A 31 3.69 -7.78 0.35
CA LEU A 31 3.01 -7.78 -0.94
C LEU A 31 3.62 -6.69 -1.83
N ILE A 32 4.15 -7.09 -3.00
CA ILE A 32 4.88 -6.21 -3.91
C ILE A 32 4.18 -6.26 -5.28
N PRO A 33 3.72 -5.12 -5.84
CA PRO A 33 3.12 -5.09 -7.17
C PRO A 33 4.15 -5.39 -8.25
N ASP A 34 3.68 -5.70 -9.46
CA ASP A 34 4.56 -6.13 -10.56
C ASP A 34 5.62 -5.09 -10.95
N SER A 35 5.27 -3.81 -10.76
CA SER A 35 6.14 -2.67 -11.01
C SER A 35 7.32 -2.58 -10.04
N GLN A 36 7.24 -3.28 -8.90
CA GLN A 36 8.24 -3.25 -7.81
C GLN A 36 8.51 -1.85 -7.25
N LEU A 37 7.60 -0.89 -7.44
CA LEU A 37 7.78 0.49 -6.98
C LEU A 37 7.61 0.63 -5.47
N ILE A 38 6.67 -0.11 -4.91
CA ILE A 38 6.36 -0.08 -3.48
C ILE A 38 6.38 -1.51 -2.89
N CYS A 39 6.28 -1.59 -1.58
CA CYS A 39 6.13 -2.85 -0.87
C CYS A 39 5.19 -2.64 0.31
N TYR A 40 4.12 -3.42 0.41
CA TYR A 40 3.26 -3.45 1.59
C TYR A 40 3.81 -4.48 2.58
N GLU A 41 3.86 -4.14 3.86
CA GLU A 41 4.26 -5.03 4.96
C GLU A 41 3.16 -5.06 6.02
N GLY A 42 2.74 -6.25 6.46
CA GLY A 42 1.66 -6.39 7.45
C GLY A 42 1.30 -7.84 7.72
N PRO A 43 0.15 -8.11 8.39
CA PRO A 43 -0.37 -9.46 8.54
C PRO A 43 -0.55 -10.16 7.17
N ALA A 44 -0.05 -11.38 7.02
CA ALA A 44 -0.03 -12.08 5.75
C ALA A 44 -1.46 -12.39 5.26
N THR A 45 -2.35 -12.76 6.19
CA THR A 45 -3.77 -13.04 5.90
C THR A 45 -4.51 -11.82 5.35
N LEU A 46 -4.25 -10.64 5.92
CA LEU A 46 -4.74 -9.35 5.44
C LEU A 46 -4.26 -9.10 4.00
N LEU A 47 -2.95 -9.17 3.78
CA LEU A 47 -2.36 -8.91 2.47
C LEU A 47 -2.81 -9.92 1.40
N SER A 48 -3.08 -11.17 1.78
CA SER A 48 -3.60 -12.19 0.86
C SER A 48 -5.01 -11.86 0.42
N THR A 49 -5.88 -11.48 1.36
CA THR A 49 -7.25 -11.04 1.05
C THR A 49 -7.24 -9.78 0.18
N ALA A 50 -6.36 -8.82 0.50
CA ALA A 50 -6.18 -7.62 -0.31
C ALA A 50 -5.77 -7.96 -1.75
N LEU A 51 -4.81 -8.87 -1.94
CA LEU A 51 -4.38 -9.30 -3.28
C LEU A 51 -5.51 -9.97 -4.07
N ASP A 52 -6.31 -10.82 -3.45
CA ASP A 52 -7.43 -11.50 -4.13
C ASP A 52 -8.45 -10.48 -4.63
N ASN A 53 -8.78 -9.48 -3.81
CA ASN A 53 -9.64 -8.36 -4.21
C ASN A 53 -8.99 -7.49 -5.31
N LEU A 54 -7.71 -7.14 -5.16
CA LEU A 54 -6.99 -6.32 -6.13
C LEU A 54 -7.00 -6.94 -7.55
N ARG A 55 -6.97 -8.27 -7.64
CA ARG A 55 -6.99 -9.01 -8.91
C ARG A 55 -8.34 -9.01 -9.64
N ILE A 56 -9.43 -8.69 -8.97
CA ILE A 56 -10.78 -8.66 -9.53
C ILE A 56 -11.37 -7.25 -9.64
N THR A 57 -10.57 -6.23 -9.35
CA THR A 57 -10.96 -4.81 -9.28
C THR A 57 -10.22 -3.99 -10.34
N PRO A 58 -10.46 -2.67 -10.45
CA PRO A 58 -9.74 -1.81 -11.38
C PRO A 58 -8.21 -1.77 -11.20
N ALA A 59 -7.68 -2.30 -10.09
CA ALA A 59 -6.25 -2.42 -9.84
C ALA A 59 -5.60 -3.67 -10.47
N ALA A 60 -6.37 -4.59 -11.07
CA ALA A 60 -5.88 -5.91 -11.48
C ALA A 60 -4.63 -5.90 -12.38
N LEU A 61 -4.46 -4.85 -13.19
CA LEU A 61 -3.30 -4.71 -14.09
C LEU A 61 -1.98 -4.42 -13.37
N LEU A 62 -2.05 -3.99 -12.10
CA LEU A 62 -0.88 -3.77 -11.23
C LEU A 62 -0.44 -5.06 -10.52
N TRP A 63 -1.26 -6.12 -10.61
CA TRP A 63 -1.20 -7.34 -9.80
C TRP A 63 -1.42 -8.59 -10.66
N ASN A 64 -0.60 -8.78 -11.68
CA ASN A 64 -0.75 -9.86 -12.65
C ASN A 64 -0.66 -11.26 -12.02
N ALA A 65 -1.10 -12.28 -12.78
CA ALA A 65 -1.07 -13.67 -12.34
C ALA A 65 0.35 -14.23 -12.14
N SER A 66 1.38 -13.59 -12.73
CA SER A 66 2.78 -13.94 -12.55
C SER A 66 3.38 -13.38 -11.25
N ASN A 67 2.65 -12.49 -10.56
CA ASN A 67 3.02 -12.00 -9.24
C ASN A 67 3.06 -13.16 -8.24
N PRO A 68 4.17 -13.36 -7.52
CA PRO A 68 4.31 -14.48 -6.57
C PRO A 68 3.32 -14.41 -5.39
N GLY A 69 2.60 -13.30 -5.25
CA GLY A 69 1.65 -13.07 -4.18
C GLY A 69 2.34 -12.64 -2.89
N VAL A 70 1.67 -12.90 -1.76
CA VAL A 70 2.20 -12.55 -0.44
C VAL A 70 3.37 -13.45 -0.07
N ILE A 71 4.46 -12.84 0.36
CA ILE A 71 5.67 -13.55 0.78
C ILE A 71 5.78 -13.46 2.30
N VAL A 72 5.60 -14.59 2.98
CA VAL A 72 5.59 -14.69 4.45
C VAL A 72 7.02 -14.82 5.02
N GLY A 73 7.23 -14.32 6.24
CA GLY A 73 8.50 -14.47 6.96
C GLY A 73 9.61 -13.53 6.46
N THR A 74 9.24 -12.43 5.82
CA THR A 74 10.17 -11.40 5.35
C THR A 74 9.61 -10.00 5.62
N THR A 75 10.41 -8.97 5.37
CA THR A 75 10.03 -7.56 5.53
C THR A 75 10.34 -6.79 4.26
N CYS A 76 9.66 -5.66 4.06
CA CYS A 76 9.94 -4.74 2.98
C CYS A 76 11.38 -4.21 3.06
N ALA A 77 11.91 -3.99 4.28
CA ALA A 77 13.30 -3.63 4.48
C ALA A 77 14.29 -4.71 3.99
N ALA A 78 13.99 -6.00 4.21
CA ALA A 78 14.79 -7.11 3.68
C ALA A 78 14.74 -7.18 2.15
N ARG A 79 13.69 -6.63 1.54
CA ARG A 79 13.50 -6.51 0.08
C ARG A 79 14.05 -5.22 -0.52
N GLY A 80 14.62 -4.32 0.29
CA GLY A 80 15.24 -3.07 -0.16
C GLY A 80 14.35 -1.82 -0.03
N TYR A 81 13.12 -1.95 0.48
CA TYR A 81 12.20 -0.85 0.75
C TYR A 81 12.32 -0.44 2.22
N ARG A 82 13.01 0.66 2.49
CA ARG A 82 13.47 1.02 3.84
C ARG A 82 12.94 2.37 4.33
N THR A 83 12.00 2.95 3.60
CA THR A 83 11.35 4.20 3.99
C THR A 83 9.86 3.96 4.01
N ALA A 84 9.23 4.11 5.18
CA ALA A 84 7.78 4.13 5.29
C ALA A 84 7.25 5.34 4.49
N HIS A 85 6.30 5.08 3.62
CA HIS A 85 5.58 6.08 2.85
C HIS A 85 4.25 6.40 3.53
N ASP A 86 3.46 5.36 3.82
CA ASP A 86 2.19 5.45 4.56
C ASP A 86 2.22 4.43 5.71
N ASP A 87 2.06 4.92 6.95
CA ASP A 87 2.09 4.13 8.19
C ASP A 87 1.01 4.64 9.17
N PRO A 88 -0.14 3.96 9.30
CA PRO A 88 -0.54 2.80 8.49
C PRO A 88 -0.85 3.19 7.04
N ASP A 89 -0.94 2.18 6.18
CA ASP A 89 -1.51 2.29 4.85
C ASP A 89 -2.96 2.78 4.93
N ASP A 90 -3.31 3.63 3.97
CA ASP A 90 -4.58 4.34 3.90
C ASP A 90 -5.78 3.44 3.53
N CYS A 91 -5.52 2.25 2.97
CA CYS A 91 -6.55 1.29 2.58
C CYS A 91 -6.45 -0.02 3.37
N TRP A 92 -5.27 -0.49 3.77
CA TRP A 92 -5.08 -1.79 4.42
C TRP A 92 -4.39 -1.68 5.78
N ALA A 93 -4.75 -0.71 6.61
CA ALA A 93 -4.34 -0.68 8.01
C ALA A 93 -4.62 -2.05 8.69
N PRO A 94 -3.69 -2.60 9.51
CA PRO A 94 -2.45 -2.00 10.02
C PRO A 94 -1.21 -2.23 9.13
N ALA A 95 -1.35 -2.63 7.86
CA ALA A 95 -0.20 -2.73 6.97
C ALA A 95 0.47 -1.37 6.77
N VAL A 96 1.72 -1.37 6.32
CA VAL A 96 2.54 -0.19 6.04
C VAL A 96 2.99 -0.23 4.59
N LYS A 97 2.93 0.90 3.89
CA LYS A 97 3.46 1.06 2.53
C LYS A 97 4.89 1.56 2.60
N TRP A 98 5.82 0.82 2.00
CA TRP A 98 7.25 1.13 2.01
C TRP A 98 7.76 1.43 0.60
N VAL A 99 8.73 2.34 0.51
CA VAL A 99 9.49 2.68 -0.69
C VAL A 99 10.99 2.50 -0.48
N ARG A 100 11.77 2.53 -1.56
CA ARG A 100 13.24 2.59 -1.48
C ARG A 100 13.71 3.88 -0.79
N SER A 101 14.95 3.91 -0.33
CA SER A 101 15.47 5.10 0.36
C SER A 101 15.92 6.20 -0.59
N GLY A 102 15.86 7.45 -0.12
CA GLY A 102 16.36 8.63 -0.83
C GLY A 102 15.49 9.03 -2.02
N ASP A 103 16.10 9.70 -3.00
CA ASP A 103 15.40 10.24 -4.18
C ASP A 103 14.70 9.16 -5.00
N GLN A 104 15.23 7.93 -4.99
CA GLN A 104 14.58 6.79 -5.62
C GLN A 104 13.21 6.49 -4.99
N GLY A 105 13.10 6.57 -3.66
CA GLY A 105 11.81 6.36 -2.98
C GLY A 105 10.77 7.40 -3.36
N VAL A 106 11.18 8.65 -3.53
CA VAL A 106 10.29 9.73 -4.00
C VAL A 106 9.84 9.46 -5.43
N ALA A 107 10.77 9.06 -6.31
CA ALA A 107 10.44 8.70 -7.69
C ALA A 107 9.49 7.49 -7.74
N ASP A 108 9.69 6.50 -6.88
CA ASP A 108 8.86 5.30 -6.79
C ASP A 108 7.44 5.62 -6.33
N ALA A 109 7.31 6.41 -5.25
CA ALA A 109 6.01 6.85 -4.74
C ALA A 109 5.24 7.63 -5.81
N ASN A 110 5.90 8.56 -6.50
CA ASN A 110 5.29 9.32 -7.59
C ASN A 110 4.86 8.40 -8.75
N ALA A 111 5.73 7.48 -9.18
CA ALA A 111 5.41 6.55 -10.26
C ALA A 111 4.26 5.61 -9.87
N TRP A 112 4.21 5.17 -8.61
CA TRP A 112 3.10 4.36 -8.08
C TRP A 112 1.78 5.15 -8.08
N GLY A 113 1.81 6.41 -7.65
CA GLY A 113 0.67 7.32 -7.69
C GLY A 113 0.12 7.55 -9.10
N GLN A 114 0.95 7.44 -10.14
CA GLN A 114 0.51 7.52 -11.55
C GLN A 114 0.07 6.18 -12.15
N ALA A 115 0.66 5.07 -11.71
CA ALA A 115 0.31 3.73 -12.21
C ALA A 115 -1.13 3.34 -11.82
N GLN A 116 -1.57 3.75 -10.63
CA GLN A 116 -2.92 3.52 -10.13
C GLN A 116 -4.02 4.09 -11.04
N PRO A 117 -4.10 5.42 -11.28
CA PRO A 117 -5.14 5.98 -12.15
C PRO A 117 -5.05 5.48 -13.60
N ALA A 118 -3.86 5.10 -14.08
CA ALA A 118 -3.72 4.48 -15.40
C ALA A 118 -4.40 3.10 -15.47
N SER A 119 -4.20 2.25 -14.45
CA SER A 119 -4.89 0.96 -14.34
C SER A 119 -6.40 1.14 -14.28
N TRP A 120 -6.86 2.09 -13.46
CA TRP A 120 -8.28 2.35 -13.27
C TRP A 120 -8.94 2.84 -14.56
N ALA A 121 -8.32 3.80 -15.24
CA ALA A 121 -8.83 4.33 -16.51
C ALA A 121 -8.94 3.24 -17.58
N GLN A 122 -7.97 2.32 -17.65
CA GLN A 122 -8.03 1.20 -18.58
C GLN A 122 -9.17 0.24 -18.24
N TRP A 123 -9.35 -0.10 -16.96
CA TRP A 123 -10.44 -0.96 -16.52
C TRP A 123 -11.82 -0.31 -16.80
N THR A 124 -12.00 0.98 -16.48
CA THR A 124 -13.28 1.67 -16.70
C THR A 124 -13.61 1.82 -18.18
N ALA A 125 -12.59 2.05 -19.03
CA ALA A 125 -12.77 2.05 -20.48
C ALA A 125 -13.20 0.68 -21.01
N ALA A 126 -12.65 -0.41 -20.47
CA ALA A 126 -13.04 -1.77 -20.86
C ALA A 126 -14.46 -2.16 -20.42
N HIS A 127 -14.94 -1.58 -19.31
CA HIS A 127 -16.28 -1.85 -18.76
C HIS A 127 -17.34 -0.81 -19.18
N GLY A 128 -16.94 0.26 -19.86
CA GLY A 128 -17.85 1.32 -20.30
C GLY A 128 -18.43 2.17 -19.16
N VAL A 129 -17.70 2.31 -18.05
CA VAL A 129 -18.15 3.05 -16.86
C VAL A 129 -17.31 4.32 -16.61
N ASN A 130 -17.79 5.21 -15.74
CA ASN A 130 -17.05 6.42 -15.34
C ASN A 130 -15.88 6.06 -14.39
N ILE A 131 -14.80 6.84 -14.43
CA ILE A 131 -13.66 6.68 -13.51
C ILE A 131 -14.05 6.72 -12.03
N SER A 132 -15.10 7.46 -11.66
CA SER A 132 -15.63 7.51 -10.29
C SER A 132 -15.94 6.11 -9.74
N TYR A 133 -16.53 5.23 -10.57
CA TYR A 133 -16.85 3.86 -10.17
C TYR A 133 -15.61 3.03 -9.82
N ALA A 134 -14.46 3.32 -10.44
CA ALA A 134 -13.24 2.63 -10.05
C ALA A 134 -12.81 3.01 -8.64
N PHE A 135 -12.94 4.29 -8.25
CA PHE A 135 -12.68 4.72 -6.89
C PHE A 135 -13.62 4.07 -5.90
N ASP A 136 -14.92 4.02 -6.21
CA ASP A 136 -15.93 3.41 -5.35
C ASP A 136 -15.68 1.90 -5.15
N ILE A 137 -15.31 1.17 -6.21
CA ILE A 137 -14.97 -0.26 -6.10
C ILE A 137 -13.70 -0.45 -5.25
N LEU A 138 -12.71 0.43 -5.41
CA LEU A 138 -11.43 0.32 -4.71
C LEU A 138 -11.52 0.73 -3.23
N SER A 139 -12.37 1.69 -2.88
CA SER A 139 -12.65 2.03 -1.49
C SER A 139 -13.33 0.89 -0.75
N CYS A 140 -14.13 0.09 -1.46
CA CYS A 140 -14.82 -1.08 -0.92
C CYS A 140 -13.92 -2.28 -0.60
N ILE A 141 -12.70 -2.33 -1.12
CA ILE A 141 -11.73 -3.40 -0.82
C ILE A 141 -10.73 -3.01 0.28
N CYS A 142 -10.87 -1.81 0.83
CA CYS A 142 -10.09 -1.35 1.97
C CYS A 142 -10.54 -2.06 3.26
N ALA A 143 -9.63 -2.18 4.22
CA ALA A 143 -9.91 -2.69 5.55
C ALA A 143 -10.90 -1.75 6.28
N PRO A 144 -11.86 -2.27 7.06
CA PRO A 144 -12.89 -1.45 7.73
C PRO A 144 -12.35 -0.30 8.59
N ASP A 145 -11.18 -0.47 9.21
CA ASP A 145 -10.55 0.54 10.07
C ASP A 145 -9.59 1.49 9.31
N SER A 146 -9.53 1.37 7.98
CA SER A 146 -8.70 2.24 7.15
C SER A 146 -9.36 3.59 6.88
N SER A 147 -8.57 4.60 6.56
CA SER A 147 -9.10 5.95 6.25
C SER A 147 -9.90 6.01 4.95
N ASN A 148 -9.65 5.08 4.02
CA ASN A 148 -10.28 5.07 2.71
C ASN A 148 -11.50 4.15 2.60
N TYR A 149 -11.87 3.43 3.66
CA TYR A 149 -13.02 2.52 3.61
C TYR A 149 -14.34 3.30 3.59
N GLN A 150 -15.13 3.09 2.53
CA GLN A 150 -16.42 3.76 2.34
C GLN A 150 -17.63 2.93 2.74
N GLY A 151 -17.49 1.62 2.97
CA GLY A 151 -18.62 0.74 3.31
C GLY A 151 -19.32 1.04 4.65
N ILE A 152 -18.78 1.95 5.46
CA ILE A 152 -19.38 2.43 6.73
C ILE A 152 -19.40 3.98 6.81
N SER A 153 -19.17 4.73 5.71
CA SER A 153 -19.25 6.20 5.80
C SER A 153 -20.70 6.66 5.97
N VAL A 154 -20.94 7.79 6.66
CA VAL A 154 -22.30 8.37 6.84
C VAL A 154 -23.03 8.65 5.52
N ASP A 155 -22.28 8.75 4.42
CA ASP A 155 -22.78 9.04 3.08
C ASP A 155 -23.11 7.78 2.27
N HIS A 156 -22.72 6.58 2.74
CA HIS A 156 -22.96 5.31 2.05
C HIS A 156 -23.72 4.32 2.97
N PRO A 157 -24.79 3.68 2.47
CA PRO A 157 -25.49 2.67 3.26
C PRO A 157 -24.60 1.44 3.49
N ALA A 158 -24.90 0.67 4.54
CA ALA A 158 -24.08 -0.48 4.96
C ALA A 158 -23.92 -1.58 3.88
N ASP A 159 -24.79 -1.59 2.87
CA ASP A 159 -24.78 -2.52 1.73
C ASP A 159 -24.17 -1.91 0.46
N PHE A 160 -23.62 -0.69 0.52
CA PHE A 160 -23.06 0.01 -0.64
C PHE A 160 -22.06 -0.83 -1.41
N CYS A 161 -21.07 -1.40 -0.71
CA CYS A 161 -20.03 -2.19 -1.33
C CYS A 161 -20.53 -3.51 -1.91
N ASP A 162 -21.48 -4.17 -1.25
CA ASP A 162 -22.07 -5.42 -1.73
C ASP A 162 -22.92 -5.16 -2.98
N ASN A 163 -23.70 -4.08 -2.99
CA ASN A 163 -24.52 -3.67 -4.13
C ASN A 163 -23.64 -3.26 -5.33
N LEU A 164 -22.62 -2.44 -5.09
CA LEU A 164 -21.69 -1.99 -6.14
C LEU A 164 -20.94 -3.16 -6.76
N ALA A 165 -20.47 -4.10 -5.95
CA ALA A 165 -19.82 -5.31 -6.43
C ALA A 165 -20.79 -6.15 -7.29
N ALA A 166 -22.02 -6.33 -6.82
CA ALA A 166 -23.05 -7.10 -7.54
C ALA A 166 -23.44 -6.48 -8.89
N GLU A 167 -23.58 -5.15 -8.96
CA GLU A 167 -23.89 -4.42 -10.20
C GLU A 167 -22.84 -4.65 -11.31
N HIS A 168 -21.60 -4.92 -10.92
CA HIS A 168 -20.48 -5.13 -11.84
C HIS A 168 -20.00 -6.59 -11.90
N GLY A 169 -20.74 -7.53 -11.28
CA GLY A 169 -20.38 -8.95 -11.29
C GLY A 169 -19.07 -9.27 -10.55
N ILE A 170 -18.66 -8.40 -9.62
CA ILE A 170 -17.50 -8.57 -8.75
C ILE A 170 -17.98 -9.20 -7.44
N THR A 171 -17.17 -10.07 -6.84
CA THR A 171 -17.43 -10.59 -5.48
C THR A 171 -16.28 -10.16 -4.58
N ILE A 172 -16.50 -9.13 -3.78
CA ILE A 172 -15.50 -8.62 -2.83
C ILE A 172 -15.47 -9.54 -1.61
N THR A 173 -14.27 -9.96 -1.21
CA THR A 173 -14.08 -10.61 0.09
C THR A 173 -13.77 -9.52 1.11
N HIS A 174 -14.66 -9.30 2.07
CA HIS A 174 -14.45 -8.31 3.11
C HIS A 174 -13.21 -8.66 3.94
N VAL A 175 -12.29 -7.71 4.02
CA VAL A 175 -11.13 -7.79 4.89
C VAL A 175 -11.63 -7.72 6.34
N SER A 176 -11.38 -8.76 7.12
CA SER A 176 -11.79 -8.79 8.52
C SER A 176 -10.85 -7.89 9.35
N GLY A 177 -11.38 -6.86 10.00
CA GLY A 177 -10.65 -6.15 11.05
C GLY A 177 -10.46 -7.08 12.26
N SER A 178 -9.24 -7.15 12.81
CA SER A 178 -9.05 -7.79 14.10
C SER A 178 -9.42 -6.77 15.18
N VAL A 179 -10.52 -7.03 15.89
CA VAL A 179 -10.82 -6.43 17.20
C VAL A 179 -9.88 -6.94 18.28
#